data_AF-A0A528D0J5-F1
#
_entry.id   AF-A0A528D0J5-F1
#
_cell.length_a   1.000
_cell.length_b   1.000
_cell.length_c   1.000
_cell.angle_alpha   90.00
_cell.angle_beta   90.00
_cell.angle_gamma   90.00
#
_symmetry.space_group_name_H-M   'P 1'
#
loop_
_entity.id
_entity.type
_entity.pdbx_description
1 polymer ?
#
loop_
_entity_poly.entity_id
_entity_poly.type
_entity_poly.pdbx_seq_one_letter_code
_entity_poly.pdbx_strand_id
1 'polypeptide(L)'
;MARHPKTNGTFPKIEEWLKMTEFIDKAARFQRFARRSPRQAARALFVVLLDRLRAGLIRPASRSGFLASVYFTFFSSRFYREHRAVLSGIVANLNGDIAVQRSSSQLRRNIHRLEKGLIMRPRRAVFAEDYIEATVSLFLRGAAGAALDRD
;
A
#
# COMPACT_ATOMS: atom_id res chain seq x y z
N MET A 1 28.02 50.44 60.31
CA MET A 1 27.03 50.76 59.27
C MET A 1 27.76 50.80 57.93
N ALA A 2 27.41 49.87 57.04
CA ALA A 2 28.25 49.37 55.94
C ALA A 2 28.58 50.41 54.85
N ARG A 3 29.79 50.31 54.28
CA ARG A 3 30.04 50.71 52.89
C ARG A 3 30.82 49.60 52.20
N HIS A 4 30.09 48.87 51.36
CA HIS A 4 30.60 47.81 50.49
C HIS A 4 31.75 48.31 49.59
N PRO A 5 32.68 47.42 49.20
CA PRO A 5 33.67 47.73 48.18
C PRO A 5 32.94 47.96 46.84
N LYS A 6 33.24 49.09 46.18
CA LYS A 6 32.74 49.37 44.83
C LYS A 6 33.33 48.35 43.88
N THR A 7 32.51 47.41 43.41
CA THR A 7 32.85 46.57 42.27
C THR A 7 32.90 47.49 41.05
N ASN A 8 34.06 47.57 40.40
CA ASN A 8 34.20 48.20 39.10
C ASN A 8 33.45 47.34 38.06
N GLY A 9 32.14 47.53 38.00
CA GLY A 9 31.26 46.90 37.03
C GLY A 9 31.41 47.60 35.68
N THR A 10 32.41 47.18 34.91
CA THR A 10 32.37 47.37 33.46
C THR A 10 31.30 46.39 32.95
N PHE A 11 30.07 46.90 32.78
CA PHE A 11 29.02 46.13 32.13
C PHE A 11 29.51 45.82 30.70
N PRO A 12 29.48 44.54 30.27
CA PRO A 12 29.82 44.17 28.90
C PRO A 12 28.93 44.98 27.95
N LYS A 13 29.50 45.50 26.86
CA LYS A 13 28.71 46.23 25.85
C LYS A 13 27.61 45.30 25.33
N ILE A 14 26.46 45.84 24.94
CA ILE A 14 25.30 45.06 24.45
C ILE A 14 25.70 44.06 23.36
N GLU A 15 26.70 44.39 22.55
CA GLU A 15 27.27 43.51 21.53
C GLU A 15 27.98 42.26 22.08
N GLU A 16 28.58 42.33 23.27
CA GLU A 16 29.20 41.17 23.93
C GLU A 16 28.13 40.22 24.50
N TRP A 17 27.02 40.77 24.99
CA TRP A 17 25.84 39.96 25.37
C TRP A 17 25.22 39.25 24.18
N LEU A 18 25.12 39.92 23.02
CA LEU A 18 24.59 39.33 21.79
C LEU A 18 25.50 38.21 21.26
N LYS A 19 26.82 38.41 21.28
CA LYS A 19 27.79 37.37 20.87
C LYS A 19 27.76 36.17 21.82
N MET A 20 27.56 36.40 23.11
CA MET A 20 27.51 35.33 24.10
C MET A 20 26.20 34.52 24.01
N THR A 21 25.06 35.16 23.73
CA THR A 21 23.80 34.44 23.47
C THR A 21 23.86 33.68 22.14
N GLU A 22 24.42 34.24 21.07
CA GLU A 22 24.66 33.51 19.83
C GLU A 22 25.58 32.31 20.03
N PHE A 23 26.63 32.44 20.84
CA PHE A 23 27.56 31.35 21.13
C PHE A 23 26.92 30.24 21.96
N ILE A 24 26.17 30.58 23.02
CA ILE A 24 25.41 29.63 23.84
C ILE A 24 24.34 28.92 23.00
N ASP A 25 23.65 29.64 22.12
CA ASP A 25 22.58 29.11 21.28
C ASP A 25 23.14 28.27 20.11
N LYS A 26 24.33 28.61 19.59
CA LYS A 26 25.10 27.80 18.64
C LYS A 26 25.62 26.52 19.29
N ALA A 27 26.12 26.59 20.52
CA ALA A 27 26.54 25.42 21.29
C ALA A 27 25.36 24.49 21.64
N ALA A 28 24.19 25.05 22.00
CA ALA A 28 22.97 24.29 22.26
C ALA A 28 22.37 23.65 20.99
N ARG A 29 22.49 24.30 19.83
CA ARG A 29 22.16 23.71 18.52
C ARG A 29 23.13 22.57 18.16
N PHE A 30 24.42 22.72 18.44
CA PHE A 30 25.42 21.69 18.20
C PHE A 30 25.21 20.47 19.10
N GLN A 31 24.85 20.66 20.37
CA GLN A 31 24.49 19.56 21.28
C GLN A 31 23.23 18.80 20.84
N ARG A 32 22.25 19.47 20.21
CA ARG A 32 21.07 18.81 19.62
C ARG A 32 21.41 18.02 18.34
N PHE A 33 22.39 18.46 17.56
CA PHE A 33 22.88 17.72 16.38
C PHE A 33 23.79 16.54 16.76
N ALA A 34 24.65 16.72 17.76
CA ALA A 34 25.53 15.69 18.33
C ALA A 34 24.78 14.61 19.13
N ARG A 35 23.47 14.79 19.36
CA ARG A 35 22.54 13.81 19.93
C ARG A 35 21.76 13.01 18.89
N ARG A 36 22.23 12.91 17.64
CA ARG A 36 21.76 11.80 16.78
C ARG A 36 22.32 10.52 17.36
N SER A 37 21.54 9.90 18.25
CA SER A 37 21.91 8.66 18.93
C SER A 37 22.53 7.68 17.92
N PRO A 38 23.58 6.93 18.27
CA PRO A 38 24.23 5.97 17.35
C PRO A 38 23.22 5.02 16.69
N ARG A 39 22.09 4.76 17.37
CA ARG A 39 20.94 4.00 16.87
C ARG A 39 20.26 4.62 15.64
N GLN A 40 20.14 5.94 15.55
CA GLN A 40 19.52 6.62 14.40
C GLN A 40 20.47 6.67 13.19
N ALA A 41 21.76 6.88 13.43
CA ALA A 41 22.77 6.82 12.36
C ALA A 41 22.91 5.39 11.80
N ALA A 42 22.96 4.38 12.68
CA ALA A 42 22.96 2.97 12.28
C ALA A 42 21.69 2.59 11.51
N ARG A 43 20.51 3.07 11.94
CA ARG A 43 19.26 2.88 11.20
C ARG A 43 19.29 3.52 9.82
N ALA A 44 19.75 4.76 9.69
CA ALA A 44 19.85 5.43 8.40
C ALA A 44 20.83 4.71 7.46
N LEU A 45 22.00 4.32 7.97
CA LEU A 45 23.00 3.55 7.22
C LEU A 45 22.43 2.19 6.78
N PHE A 46 21.70 1.50 7.66
CA PHE A 46 21.06 0.23 7.38
C PHE A 46 19.98 0.36 6.30
N VAL A 47 19.15 1.40 6.35
CA VAL A 47 18.14 1.67 5.30
C VAL A 47 18.82 1.90 3.95
N VAL A 48 19.88 2.73 3.90
CA VAL A 48 20.62 3.00 2.67
C VAL A 48 21.32 1.75 2.14
N LEU A 49 21.90 0.91 3.02
CA LEU A 49 22.53 -0.35 2.64
C LEU A 49 21.51 -1.33 2.06
N LEU A 50 20.34 -1.47 2.70
CA LEU A 50 19.24 -2.29 2.19
C LEU A 50 18.74 -1.79 0.84
N ASP A 51 18.69 -0.48 0.61
CA ASP A 51 18.26 0.09 -0.67
C ASP A 51 19.27 -0.17 -1.80
N ARG A 52 20.58 -0.15 -1.49
CA ARG A 52 21.63 -0.56 -2.44
C ARG A 52 21.51 -2.05 -2.80
N LEU A 53 21.22 -2.91 -1.82
CA LEU A 53 20.98 -4.34 -2.06
C LEU A 53 19.71 -4.57 -2.87
N ARG A 54 18.61 -3.86 -2.56
CA ARG A 54 17.35 -3.90 -3.31
C ARG A 54 17.56 -3.57 -4.80
N ALA A 55 18.32 -2.53 -5.11
CA ALA A 55 18.61 -2.15 -6.49
C ALA A 55 19.33 -3.27 -7.27
N GLY A 56 20.21 -4.02 -6.62
CA GLY A 56 20.87 -5.20 -7.19
C GLY A 56 19.93 -6.39 -7.38
N LEU A 57 18.96 -6.57 -6.48
CA LEU A 57 17.97 -7.66 -6.50
C LEU A 57 16.85 -7.49 -7.55
N ILE A 58 16.59 -6.28 -8.04
CA ILE A 58 15.54 -6.03 -9.04
C ILE A 58 15.85 -6.70 -10.39
N ARG A 59 17.12 -6.68 -10.83
CA ARG A 59 17.54 -7.28 -12.11
C ARG A 59 17.41 -8.81 -12.18
N PRO A 60 17.80 -9.59 -11.17
CA PRO A 60 17.53 -11.03 -11.16
C PRO A 60 16.05 -11.33 -10.90
N ALA A 61 15.37 -10.52 -10.08
CA ALA A 61 13.93 -10.69 -9.83
C ALA A 61 13.08 -10.50 -11.08
N SER A 62 13.47 -9.62 -12.01
CA SER A 62 12.74 -9.44 -13.27
C SER A 62 12.89 -10.62 -14.24
N ARG A 63 13.89 -11.48 -14.05
CA ARG A 63 14.15 -12.65 -14.91
C ARG A 63 13.41 -13.91 -14.50
N SER A 64 12.89 -13.96 -13.28
CA SER A 64 12.19 -15.14 -12.75
C SER A 64 10.95 -14.72 -11.98
N GLY A 65 9.79 -15.27 -12.36
CA GLY A 65 8.52 -15.00 -11.67
C GLY A 65 8.57 -15.37 -10.18
N PHE A 66 9.32 -16.41 -9.80
CA PHE A 66 9.51 -16.79 -8.40
C PHE A 66 10.30 -15.73 -7.61
N LEU A 67 11.42 -15.24 -8.16
CA LEU A 67 12.20 -14.19 -7.49
C LEU A 67 11.43 -12.87 -7.44
N ALA A 68 10.61 -12.56 -8.45
CA ALA A 68 9.70 -11.43 -8.41
C ALA A 68 8.70 -11.56 -7.25
N SER A 69 8.05 -12.71 -7.10
CA SER A 69 7.14 -12.95 -5.98
C SER A 69 7.84 -12.81 -4.63
N VAL A 70 9.02 -13.42 -4.44
CA VAL A 70 9.80 -13.29 -3.20
C VAL A 70 10.16 -11.82 -2.92
N TYR A 71 10.58 -11.07 -3.94
CA TYR A 71 10.89 -9.65 -3.81
C TYR A 71 9.67 -8.83 -3.35
N PHE A 72 8.50 -9.03 -3.97
CA PHE A 72 7.29 -8.31 -3.56
C PHE A 72 6.78 -8.76 -2.19
N THR A 73 6.91 -10.02 -1.81
CA THR A 73 6.49 -10.51 -0.47
C THR A 73 7.28 -9.86 0.67
N PHE A 74 8.61 -9.74 0.55
CA PHE A 74 9.44 -9.25 1.65
C PHE A 74 9.82 -7.77 1.57
N PHE A 75 9.93 -7.21 0.36
CA PHE A 75 10.50 -5.87 0.17
C PHE A 75 9.50 -4.83 -0.33
N SER A 76 8.28 -5.19 -0.76
CA SER A 76 7.33 -4.21 -1.30
C SER A 76 5.86 -4.54 -1.04
N SER A 77 5.19 -3.73 -0.21
CA SER A 77 3.75 -3.84 0.05
C SER A 77 2.84 -3.29 -1.05
N ARG A 78 3.40 -2.86 -2.20
CA ARG A 78 2.62 -2.19 -3.27
C ARG A 78 1.46 -3.03 -3.79
N PHE A 79 1.66 -4.34 -3.91
CA PHE A 79 0.66 -5.29 -4.42
C PHE A 79 -0.22 -5.92 -3.34
N TYR A 80 -0.02 -5.60 -2.06
CA TYR A 80 -0.73 -6.26 -0.96
C TYR A 80 -2.25 -6.11 -1.05
N ARG A 81 -2.73 -4.90 -1.42
CA ARG A 81 -4.17 -4.66 -1.59
C ARG A 81 -4.76 -5.46 -2.74
N GLU A 82 -4.02 -5.61 -3.84
CA GLU A 82 -4.46 -6.38 -5.00
C GLU A 82 -4.52 -7.88 -4.68
N HIS A 83 -3.48 -8.42 -4.04
CA HIS A 83 -3.47 -9.81 -3.58
C HIS A 83 -4.65 -10.11 -2.65
N ARG A 84 -4.88 -9.23 -1.67
CA ARG A 84 -6.01 -9.34 -0.76
C ARG A 84 -7.35 -9.24 -1.48
N ALA A 85 -7.51 -8.28 -2.39
CA ALA A 85 -8.73 -8.09 -3.16
C ALA A 85 -9.06 -9.30 -4.04
N VAL A 86 -8.06 -9.86 -4.74
CA VAL A 86 -8.20 -11.07 -5.55
C VAL A 86 -8.64 -12.26 -4.69
N LEU A 87 -7.95 -12.51 -3.58
CA LEU A 87 -8.33 -13.60 -2.68
C LEU A 87 -9.72 -13.40 -2.08
N SER A 88 -10.07 -12.18 -1.66
CA SER A 88 -11.42 -11.89 -1.17
C SER A 88 -12.49 -12.08 -2.24
N GLY A 89 -12.18 -11.76 -3.50
CA GLY A 89 -13.08 -12.00 -4.63
C GLY A 89 -13.27 -13.48 -4.93
N ILE A 90 -12.20 -14.29 -4.83
CA ILE A 90 -12.27 -15.75 -4.97
C ILE A 90 -13.14 -16.34 -3.86
N VAL A 91 -12.89 -15.95 -2.60
CA VAL A 91 -13.67 -16.43 -1.46
C VAL A 91 -15.14 -16.02 -1.59
N ALA A 92 -15.42 -14.76 -1.92
CA ALA A 92 -16.79 -14.31 -2.14
C ALA A 92 -17.48 -15.07 -3.29
N ASN A 93 -16.75 -15.43 -4.35
CA ASN A 93 -17.28 -16.24 -5.44
C ASN A 93 -17.59 -17.68 -5.01
N LEU A 94 -16.69 -18.29 -4.22
CA LEU A 94 -16.87 -19.65 -3.70
C LEU A 94 -18.02 -19.75 -2.69
N ASN A 95 -18.16 -18.75 -1.81
CA ASN A 95 -19.22 -18.71 -0.81
C ASN A 95 -20.60 -18.35 -1.39
N GLY A 96 -20.64 -17.85 -2.63
CA GLY A 96 -21.86 -17.27 -3.19
C GLY A 96 -22.23 -15.90 -2.60
N ASP A 97 -21.32 -15.28 -1.85
CA ASP A 97 -21.45 -13.98 -1.19
C ASP A 97 -21.32 -12.78 -2.16
N ILE A 98 -21.00 -13.03 -3.44
CA ILE A 98 -21.14 -12.00 -4.46
C ILE A 98 -22.62 -11.71 -4.57
N ALA A 99 -23.07 -10.73 -3.78
CA ALA A 99 -24.41 -10.22 -3.76
C ALA A 99 -24.85 -10.05 -5.21
N VAL A 100 -25.77 -10.93 -5.60
CA VAL A 100 -26.40 -10.97 -6.91
C VAL A 100 -27.17 -9.67 -7.20
N GLN A 101 -27.19 -8.74 -6.24
CA GLN A 101 -28.08 -7.60 -6.17
C GLN A 101 -27.94 -6.56 -7.29
N ARG A 102 -26.88 -6.48 -8.10
CA ARG A 102 -26.89 -5.53 -9.23
C ARG A 102 -26.25 -5.97 -10.55
N SER A 103 -25.16 -6.74 -10.53
CA SER A 103 -24.66 -7.38 -11.76
C SER A 103 -23.59 -8.43 -11.47
N SER A 104 -23.93 -9.71 -11.59
CA SER A 104 -22.90 -10.74 -11.56
C SER A 104 -22.02 -10.63 -12.80
N SER A 105 -20.71 -10.44 -12.62
CA SER A 105 -19.76 -10.41 -13.74
C SER A 105 -19.74 -11.76 -14.48
N GLN A 106 -19.95 -12.86 -13.75
CA GLN A 106 -20.03 -14.21 -14.31
C GLN A 106 -21.27 -14.39 -15.19
N LEU A 107 -22.44 -13.87 -14.77
CA LEU A 107 -23.67 -13.92 -15.57
C LEU A 107 -23.49 -13.18 -16.91
N ARG A 108 -22.93 -11.97 -16.89
CA ARG A 108 -22.65 -11.20 -18.11
C ARG A 108 -21.68 -11.91 -19.04
N ARG A 109 -20.60 -12.49 -18.50
CA ARG A 109 -19.63 -13.28 -19.28
C ARG A 109 -20.29 -14.50 -19.91
N ASN A 110 -21.13 -15.21 -19.18
CA ASN A 110 -21.83 -16.38 -19.68
C ASN A 110 -22.83 -16.00 -20.78
N ILE A 111 -23.61 -14.93 -20.61
CA ILE A 111 -24.52 -14.40 -21.64
C ILE A 111 -23.73 -14.01 -22.88
N HIS A 112 -22.62 -13.27 -22.74
CA HIS A 112 -21.78 -12.91 -23.88
C HIS A 112 -21.23 -14.14 -24.62
N ARG A 113 -20.81 -15.18 -23.88
CA ARG A 113 -20.39 -16.46 -24.46
C ARG A 113 -21.55 -17.12 -25.22
N LEU A 114 -22.77 -17.13 -24.66
CA LEU A 114 -23.98 -17.65 -25.33
C LEU A 114 -24.28 -16.90 -26.62
N GLU A 115 -24.34 -15.57 -26.57
CA GLU A 115 -24.58 -14.71 -27.73
C GLU A 115 -23.56 -14.97 -28.84
N LYS A 116 -22.27 -14.99 -28.49
CA LYS A 116 -21.20 -15.29 -29.45
C LYS A 116 -21.34 -16.70 -30.01
N GLY A 117 -21.55 -17.71 -29.17
CA GLY A 117 -21.69 -19.09 -29.62
C GLY A 117 -22.89 -19.34 -30.53
N LEU A 118 -24.01 -18.64 -30.31
CA LEU A 118 -25.22 -18.75 -31.14
C LEU A 118 -25.06 -18.09 -32.52
N ILE A 119 -24.28 -17.00 -32.61
CA ILE A 119 -24.06 -16.25 -33.86
C ILE A 119 -22.92 -16.85 -34.68
N MET A 120 -21.92 -17.46 -34.04
CA MET A 120 -20.75 -18.02 -34.72
C MET A 120 -21.11 -19.18 -35.65
N ARG A 121 -20.42 -19.22 -36.80
CA ARG A 121 -20.52 -20.29 -37.81
C ARG A 121 -19.12 -20.91 -38.03
N PRO A 122 -19.03 -22.24 -38.22
CA PRO A 122 -20.10 -23.23 -38.10
C PRO A 122 -20.53 -23.43 -36.63
N ARG A 123 -21.81 -23.73 -36.40
CA ARG A 123 -22.34 -23.96 -35.05
C ARG A 123 -21.86 -25.33 -34.56
N ARG A 124 -21.43 -25.41 -33.29
CA ARG A 124 -21.16 -26.69 -32.65
C ARG A 124 -22.46 -27.44 -32.40
N ALA A 125 -22.43 -28.77 -32.53
CA ALA A 125 -23.59 -29.63 -32.25
C ALA A 125 -23.99 -29.60 -30.76
N VAL A 126 -23.00 -29.50 -29.88
CA VAL A 126 -23.18 -29.34 -28.43
C VAL A 126 -22.48 -28.05 -28.01
N PHE A 127 -23.17 -27.21 -27.24
CA PHE A 127 -22.69 -25.89 -26.83
C PHE A 127 -23.19 -25.56 -25.42
N ALA A 128 -22.32 -24.89 -24.64
CA ALA A 128 -22.59 -24.37 -23.30
C ALA A 128 -22.92 -25.41 -22.21
N GLU A 129 -22.69 -26.69 -22.45
CA GLU A 129 -22.93 -27.76 -21.46
C GLU A 129 -22.23 -27.51 -20.12
N ASP A 130 -21.01 -26.93 -20.14
CA ASP A 130 -20.19 -26.63 -18.98
C ASP A 130 -20.70 -25.47 -18.11
N TYR A 131 -21.65 -24.66 -18.60
CA TYR A 131 -22.07 -23.45 -17.86
C TYR A 131 -23.54 -23.05 -18.00
N ILE A 132 -24.35 -23.72 -18.82
CA ILE A 132 -25.75 -23.34 -19.06
C ILE A 132 -26.59 -23.43 -17.79
N GLU A 133 -26.45 -24.50 -17.01
CA GLU A 133 -27.20 -24.70 -15.76
C GLU A 133 -26.84 -23.65 -14.72
N ALA A 134 -25.53 -23.42 -14.51
CA ALA A 134 -25.04 -22.38 -13.61
C ALA A 134 -25.53 -20.99 -14.02
N THR A 135 -25.66 -20.73 -15.33
CA THR A 135 -26.15 -19.46 -15.87
C THR A 135 -27.62 -19.24 -15.54
N VAL A 136 -28.47 -20.27 -15.73
CA VAL A 136 -29.90 -20.20 -15.40
C VAL A 136 -30.09 -20.01 -13.89
N SER A 137 -29.38 -20.77 -13.06
CA SER A 137 -29.44 -20.64 -11.59
C SER A 137 -29.08 -19.21 -11.14
N LEU A 138 -28.01 -18.65 -11.70
CA LEU A 138 -27.55 -17.31 -11.39
C LEU A 138 -28.53 -16.22 -11.88
N PHE A 139 -29.16 -16.43 -13.03
CA PHE A 139 -30.20 -15.54 -13.55
C PHE A 139 -31.44 -15.52 -12.65
N LEU A 140 -31.93 -16.69 -12.22
CA LEU A 140 -33.09 -16.80 -11.34
C LEU A 140 -32.85 -16.15 -9.98
N ARG A 141 -31.67 -16.35 -9.39
CA ARG A 141 -31.26 -15.65 -8.15
C ARG A 141 -31.24 -14.13 -8.34
N GLY A 142 -30.81 -13.67 -9.51
CA GLY A 142 -30.83 -12.26 -9.94
C GLY A 142 -32.23 -11.68 -9.98
N ALA A 143 -33.12 -12.36 -10.70
CA ALA A 143 -34.50 -11.93 -10.84
C ALA A 143 -35.22 -11.89 -9.48
N ALA A 144 -35.02 -12.89 -8.62
CA ALA A 144 -35.59 -12.91 -7.28
C ALA A 144 -35.07 -11.77 -6.39
N GLY A 145 -33.76 -11.50 -6.38
CA GLY A 145 -33.19 -10.40 -5.62
C GLY A 145 -33.65 -9.02 -6.10
N ALA A 146 -33.80 -8.84 -7.41
CA ALA A 146 -34.30 -7.60 -8.00
C ALA A 146 -35.79 -7.35 -7.76
N ALA A 147 -36.57 -8.39 -7.45
CA ALA A 147 -37.97 -8.26 -7.05
C ALA A 147 -38.10 -7.78 -5.59
N LEU A 148 -37.23 -8.27 -4.71
CA LEU A 148 -37.23 -7.91 -3.28
C LEU A 148 -36.75 -6.47 -3.01
N ASP A 149 -35.91 -5.90 -3.87
CA ASP A 149 -35.42 -4.51 -3.75
C ASP A 149 -36.42 -3.46 -4.30
N ARG A 150 -37.56 -3.86 -4.87
CA ARG A 150 -38.56 -2.95 -5.49
C ARG A 150 -39.79 -2.66 -4.62
N ASP A 151 -39.90 -3.29 -3.46
CA ASP A 151 -40.93 -3.02 -2.43
C ASP A 151 -40.37 -2.11 -1.33
#